data_AF-A0A2B4SKL9-F1
#
_entry.id   AF-A0A2B4SKL9-F1
#
_cell.length_a   1.000
_cell.length_b   1.000
_cell.length_c   1.000
_cell.angle_alpha   90.00
_cell.angle_beta   90.00
_cell.angle_gamma   90.00
#
_symmetry.space_group_name_H-M   'P 1'
#
loop_
_entity.id
_entity.type
_entity.pdbx_description
1 polymer ?
#
loop_
_entity_poly.entity_id
_entity_poly.type
_entity_poly.pdbx_seq_one_letter_code
_entity_poly.pdbx_strand_id
1 'polypeptide(L)'
;LLLLWKIQLIENQEATVQIIKSPFAGEDEEDLFDSICRDRVHYPKWISQPAEDCLSQLFERTPMERLGYRNGTNPAIRNHKFFERIDWVKLEDRRLTPPFKPNVGSDHDTNNFDPDFTMEAPRFTPTDKDLLQSMDQGQFRGFSFVNPYFGTQH
;
A
#
# COMPACT_ATOMS: atom_id res chain seq x y z
N LEU A 1 7.38 0.18 -0.20
CA LEU A 1 6.49 0.83 0.80
C LEU A 1 5.01 0.48 0.57
N LEU A 2 4.40 0.84 -0.58
CA LEU A 2 2.99 0.47 -0.87
C LEU A 2 2.72 -1.04 -1.01
N LEU A 3 3.67 -1.83 -1.54
CA LEU A 3 3.55 -3.28 -1.60
C LEU A 3 3.69 -3.95 -0.22
N LEU A 4 4.52 -3.40 0.66
CA LEU A 4 4.71 -3.92 2.02
C LEU A 4 3.48 -3.65 2.89
N TRP A 5 2.88 -2.46 2.75
CA TRP A 5 1.59 -2.14 3.37
C TRP A 5 0.45 -3.07 2.92
N LYS A 6 0.46 -3.52 1.65
CA LYS A 6 -0.53 -4.47 1.15
C LYS A 6 -0.30 -5.90 1.61
N ILE A 7 0.95 -6.35 1.79
CA ILE A 7 1.27 -7.68 2.30
C ILE A 7 0.92 -7.79 3.80
N GLN A 8 1.09 -6.70 4.56
CA GLN A 8 0.76 -6.62 6.00
C GLN A 8 -0.73 -6.88 6.32
N LEU A 9 -1.63 -6.65 5.37
CA LEU A 9 -3.08 -6.86 5.55
C LEU A 9 -3.54 -8.33 5.46
N ILE A 10 -2.68 -9.24 4.99
CA ILE A 10 -3.03 -10.65 4.72
C ILE A 10 -2.77 -11.55 5.95
N GLU A 11 -1.87 -11.17 6.86
CA GLU A 11 -1.54 -11.99 8.03
C GLU A 11 -2.29 -11.53 9.29
N ASN A 12 -3.01 -12.46 9.87
CA ASN A 12 -3.91 -12.33 11.02
C ASN A 12 -3.25 -11.71 12.27
N GLN A 13 -4.10 -11.10 13.12
CA GLN A 13 -3.79 -10.07 14.10
C GLN A 13 -2.83 -10.39 15.27
N GLU A 14 -2.27 -11.58 15.44
CA GLU A 14 -1.48 -11.89 16.66
C GLU A 14 0.06 -11.77 16.53
N ALA A 15 0.60 -11.58 15.32
CA ALA A 15 2.05 -11.32 15.13
C ALA A 15 2.40 -9.83 14.88
N THR A 16 1.39 -8.96 14.92
CA THR A 16 1.36 -7.67 14.22
C THR A 16 2.13 -6.51 14.89
N VAL A 17 2.77 -6.72 16.04
CA VAL A 17 3.40 -5.61 16.78
C VAL A 17 4.88 -5.38 16.42
N GLN A 18 5.51 -6.30 15.69
CA GLN A 18 6.96 -6.38 15.68
C GLN A 18 7.64 -6.12 14.31
N ILE A 19 6.84 -5.89 13.25
CA ILE A 19 7.28 -5.26 11.98
C ILE A 19 6.81 -3.79 11.92
N ILE A 20 6.68 -3.12 13.08
CA ILE A 20 6.29 -1.69 13.13
C ILE A 20 7.50 -0.78 12.80
N LYS A 21 8.72 -1.31 12.75
CA LYS A 21 9.91 -0.54 12.41
C LYS A 21 10.22 -0.66 10.92
N SER A 22 10.49 0.47 10.29
CA SER A 22 11.01 0.53 8.93
C SER A 22 12.25 -0.38 8.80
N PRO A 23 12.41 -1.14 7.71
CA PRO A 23 13.59 -1.99 7.49
C PRO A 23 14.89 -1.18 7.35
N PHE A 24 14.79 0.13 7.13
CA PHE A 24 15.89 1.08 7.03
C PHE A 24 15.57 2.30 7.91
N ALA A 25 16.59 2.86 8.56
CA ALA A 25 16.45 4.00 9.44
C ALA A 25 17.72 4.86 9.38
N GLY A 26 17.58 6.14 9.69
CA GLY A 26 18.67 7.11 9.79
C GLY A 26 18.29 8.22 10.75
N GLU A 27 19.28 8.93 11.29
CA GLU A 27 19.03 10.13 12.12
C GLU A 27 18.59 11.31 11.25
N ASP A 28 19.09 11.35 10.00
CA ASP A 28 18.67 12.27 8.96
C ASP A 28 18.40 11.55 7.62
N GLU A 29 18.18 12.35 6.57
CA GLU A 29 17.85 11.85 5.23
C GLU A 29 19.05 11.17 4.55
N GLU A 30 20.27 11.65 4.78
CA GLU A 30 21.48 11.07 4.18
C GLU A 30 21.76 9.69 4.80
N ASP A 31 21.68 9.59 6.12
CA ASP A 31 21.78 8.31 6.84
C ASP A 31 20.69 7.32 6.40
N LEU A 32 19.46 7.78 6.20
CA LEU A 32 18.36 6.94 5.74
C LEU A 32 18.63 6.40 4.33
N PHE A 33 19.10 7.24 3.41
CA PHE A 33 19.43 6.80 2.05
C PHE A 33 20.61 5.83 2.04
N ASP A 34 21.63 6.09 2.85
CA ASP A 34 22.75 5.18 2.99
C ASP A 34 22.31 3.83 3.59
N SER A 35 21.41 3.85 4.58
CA SER A 35 20.80 2.63 5.13
C SER A 35 20.05 1.83 4.07
N ILE A 36 19.19 2.48 3.28
CA ILE A 36 18.47 1.85 2.15
C ILE A 36 19.47 1.21 1.16
N CYS A 37 20.55 1.93 0.85
CA CYS A 37 21.51 1.50 -0.15
C CYS A 37 22.45 0.40 0.34
N ARG A 38 22.76 0.31 1.64
CA ARG A 38 23.87 -0.52 2.13
C ARG A 38 23.48 -1.54 3.19
N ASP A 39 22.51 -1.22 4.04
CA ASP A 39 22.22 -2.07 5.19
C ASP A 39 21.50 -3.36 4.80
N ARG A 40 21.77 -4.43 5.53
CA ARG A 40 21.02 -5.67 5.38
C ARG A 40 19.77 -5.57 6.23
N VAL A 41 18.62 -5.90 5.63
CA VAL A 41 17.36 -5.99 6.36
C VAL A 41 17.47 -7.06 7.43
N HIS A 42 17.15 -6.70 8.66
CA HIS A 42 17.11 -7.64 9.77
C HIS A 42 15.73 -8.29 9.87
N TYR A 43 15.68 -9.60 9.70
CA TYR A 43 14.48 -10.39 9.87
C TYR A 43 14.42 -10.96 11.29
N PRO A 44 13.31 -10.76 12.00
CA PRO A 44 13.14 -11.38 13.31
C PRO A 44 13.07 -12.90 13.26
N LYS A 45 13.14 -13.57 14.42
CA LYS A 45 13.07 -15.05 14.46
C LYS A 45 11.65 -15.63 14.31
N TRP A 46 10.62 -14.81 14.51
CA TRP A 46 9.22 -15.25 14.47
C TRP A 46 8.62 -15.23 13.05
N ILE A 47 9.29 -14.61 12.08
CA ILE A 47 8.86 -14.63 10.69
C ILE A 47 9.13 -16.02 10.09
N SER A 48 8.19 -16.51 9.29
CA SER A 48 8.32 -17.82 8.63
C SER A 48 9.38 -17.79 7.53
N GLN A 49 10.04 -18.93 7.28
CA GLN A 49 11.06 -19.04 6.23
C GLN A 49 10.56 -18.60 4.84
N PRO A 50 9.33 -18.97 4.38
CA PRO A 50 8.82 -18.48 3.10
C PRO A 50 8.59 -16.96 3.06
N ALA A 51 8.25 -16.35 4.19
CA ALA A 51 8.06 -14.90 4.29
C ALA A 51 9.41 -14.15 4.25
N GLU A 52 10.41 -14.63 5.00
CA GLU A 52 11.78 -14.08 4.95
C GLU A 52 12.37 -14.17 3.54
N ASP A 53 12.24 -15.34 2.91
CA ASP A 53 12.69 -15.56 1.53
C ASP A 53 12.00 -14.58 0.56
N CYS A 54 10.68 -14.44 0.65
CA CYS A 54 9.92 -13.51 -0.18
C CYS A 54 10.40 -12.06 0.00
N LEU A 55 10.56 -11.61 1.24
CA LEU A 55 11.02 -10.26 1.55
C LEU A 55 12.45 -10.03 1.04
N SER A 56 13.34 -11.01 1.21
CA SER A 56 14.73 -10.90 0.75
C SER A 56 14.82 -10.68 -0.76
N GLN A 57 14.01 -11.37 -1.55
CA GLN A 57 13.98 -11.23 -3.00
C GLN A 57 13.25 -9.95 -3.45
N LEU A 58 12.32 -9.42 -2.65
CA LEU A 58 11.68 -8.12 -2.89
C LEU A 58 12.62 -6.94 -2.57
N PHE A 59 13.49 -7.10 -1.58
CA PHE A 59 14.51 -6.12 -1.19
C PHE A 59 15.81 -6.26 -1.99
N GLU A 60 15.81 -7.06 -3.07
CA GLU A 60 16.92 -7.12 -4.00
C GLU A 60 17.20 -5.75 -4.61
N ARG A 61 18.46 -5.32 -4.48
CA ARG A 61 18.94 -4.00 -4.89
C ARG A 61 18.99 -3.90 -6.39
N THR A 62 19.43 -4.97 -7.05
CA THR A 62 19.50 -5.05 -8.50
C THR A 62 18.08 -5.21 -9.05
N PRO A 63 17.49 -4.20 -9.71
CA PRO A 63 16.08 -4.28 -10.12
C PRO A 63 15.79 -5.48 -11.01
N MET A 64 16.77 -5.87 -11.84
CA MET A 64 16.68 -7.01 -12.76
C MET A 64 16.54 -8.37 -12.05
N GLU A 65 17.09 -8.50 -10.84
CA GLU A 65 17.02 -9.73 -10.03
C GLU A 65 15.88 -9.72 -9.01
N ARG A 66 15.18 -8.58 -8.86
CA ARG A 66 14.10 -8.42 -7.89
C ARG A 66 12.91 -9.30 -8.23
N LEU A 67 12.33 -9.94 -7.22
CA LEU A 67 11.11 -10.75 -7.38
C LEU A 67 10.01 -9.92 -8.08
N GLY A 68 9.40 -10.52 -9.13
CA GLY A 68 8.39 -9.87 -9.97
C GLY A 68 8.93 -9.09 -11.17
N TYR A 69 10.23 -8.83 -11.19
CA TYR A 69 10.92 -8.30 -12.36
C TYR A 69 11.90 -9.32 -12.96
N ARG A 70 12.51 -10.17 -12.12
CA ARG A 70 13.32 -11.32 -12.55
C ARG A 70 12.51 -12.16 -13.55
N ASN A 71 13.00 -12.24 -14.79
CA ASN A 71 12.34 -12.86 -15.95
C ASN A 71 11.20 -12.04 -16.61
N GLY A 72 11.13 -10.73 -16.39
CA GLY A 72 10.33 -9.77 -17.16
C GLY A 72 8.81 -9.87 -17.01
N THR A 73 8.29 -10.71 -16.10
CA THR A 73 6.84 -10.91 -15.94
C THR A 73 6.39 -10.95 -14.48
N ASN A 74 5.26 -10.29 -14.18
CA ASN A 74 4.60 -10.22 -12.88
C ASN A 74 4.11 -11.57 -12.28
N PRO A 75 3.81 -12.66 -13.05
CA PRO A 75 3.36 -13.93 -12.48
C PRO A 75 4.34 -14.57 -11.48
N ALA A 76 5.63 -14.19 -11.52
CA ALA A 76 6.64 -14.72 -10.61
C ALA A 76 6.32 -14.48 -9.13
N ILE A 77 5.71 -13.34 -8.78
CA ILE A 77 5.32 -13.05 -7.38
C ILE A 77 4.21 -14.00 -6.94
N ARG A 78 3.18 -14.19 -7.77
CA ARG A 78 1.99 -15.00 -7.41
C ARG A 78 2.31 -16.46 -7.12
N ASN A 79 3.37 -16.96 -7.74
CA ASN A 79 3.83 -18.35 -7.61
C ASN A 79 4.83 -18.55 -6.46
N HIS A 80 5.21 -17.49 -5.73
CA HIS A 80 6.12 -17.61 -4.61
C HIS A 80 5.50 -18.46 -3.48
N LYS A 81 6.30 -19.28 -2.80
CA LYS A 81 5.84 -20.20 -1.74
C LYS A 81 5.08 -19.50 -0.61
N PHE A 82 5.45 -18.26 -0.32
CA PHE A 82 4.74 -17.41 0.64
C PHE A 82 3.24 -17.27 0.32
N PHE A 83 2.87 -17.21 -0.96
CA PHE A 83 1.48 -17.04 -1.38
C PHE A 83 0.80 -18.37 -1.78
N GLU A 84 1.39 -19.53 -1.46
CA GLU A 84 0.88 -20.84 -1.90
C GLU A 84 -0.58 -21.12 -1.48
N ARG A 85 -1.05 -20.46 -0.41
CA ARG A 85 -2.41 -20.63 0.13
C ARG A 85 -3.44 -19.67 -0.49
N ILE A 86 -3.00 -18.76 -1.36
CA ILE A 86 -3.89 -17.76 -1.97
C ILE A 86 -4.46 -18.31 -3.27
N ASP A 87 -5.79 -18.43 -3.31
CA ASP A 87 -6.53 -18.61 -4.55
C ASP A 87 -6.71 -17.23 -5.23
N TRP A 88 -5.85 -16.94 -6.20
CA TRP A 88 -5.80 -15.64 -6.87
C TRP A 88 -7.10 -15.30 -7.62
N VAL A 89 -7.79 -16.31 -8.16
CA VAL A 89 -9.07 -16.10 -8.87
C VAL A 89 -10.14 -15.69 -7.86
N LYS A 90 -10.25 -16.40 -6.74
CA LYS A 90 -11.20 -16.01 -5.68
C LYS A 90 -10.84 -14.67 -5.03
N LEU A 91 -9.56 -14.34 -4.93
CA LEU A 91 -9.12 -13.04 -4.40
C LEU A 91 -9.57 -11.90 -5.31
N GLU A 92 -9.35 -12.02 -6.63
CA GLU A 92 -9.77 -11.02 -7.63
C GLU A 92 -11.29 -10.87 -7.67
N ASP A 93 -12.03 -11.98 -7.57
CA ASP A 93 -13.49 -12.02 -7.48
C ASP A 93 -14.04 -11.58 -6.10
N ARG A 94 -13.19 -11.16 -5.15
CA ARG A 94 -13.57 -10.78 -3.77
C ARG A 94 -14.34 -11.85 -3.00
N ARG A 95 -14.09 -13.12 -3.31
CA ARG A 95 -14.73 -14.30 -2.67
C ARG A 95 -13.99 -14.81 -1.45
N LEU A 96 -12.76 -14.35 -1.21
CA LEU A 96 -12.03 -14.67 0.01
C LEU A 96 -12.53 -13.78 1.17
N THR A 97 -12.81 -14.38 2.31
CA THR A 97 -13.14 -13.64 3.52
C THR A 97 -11.90 -12.91 4.04
N PRO A 98 -11.95 -11.58 4.26
CA PRO A 98 -10.81 -10.86 4.80
C PRO A 98 -10.53 -11.32 6.24
N PRO A 99 -9.25 -11.44 6.65
CA PRO A 99 -8.89 -11.87 8.00
C PRO A 99 -9.30 -10.85 9.07
N PHE A 100 -9.44 -9.58 8.70
CA PHE A 100 -9.92 -8.51 9.55
C PHE A 100 -11.13 -7.84 8.91
N LYS A 101 -12.19 -7.68 9.70
CA LYS A 101 -13.37 -6.89 9.33
C LYS A 101 -13.43 -5.69 10.28
N PRO A 102 -13.24 -4.44 9.77
CA PRO A 102 -13.35 -3.27 10.62
C PRO A 102 -14.76 -3.15 11.19
N ASN A 103 -14.86 -2.59 12.40
CA ASN A 103 -16.14 -2.29 13.00
C ASN A 103 -16.73 -1.04 12.32
N VAL A 104 -17.88 -1.20 11.68
CA VAL A 104 -18.60 -0.13 10.97
C VAL A 104 -20.07 -0.27 11.33
N GLY A 105 -20.61 0.73 12.04
CA GLY A 105 -21.98 0.72 12.55
C GLY A 105 -23.02 1.24 11.56
N SER A 106 -22.62 2.07 10.60
CA SER A 106 -23.52 2.66 9.59
C SER A 106 -22.75 3.18 8.37
N ASP A 107 -23.48 3.53 7.31
CA ASP A 107 -22.92 4.15 6.09
C ASP A 107 -22.29 5.53 6.34
N HIS A 108 -22.54 6.15 7.50
CA HIS A 108 -21.98 7.44 7.92
C HIS A 108 -21.00 7.30 9.10
N ASP A 109 -20.56 6.09 9.44
CA ASP A 109 -19.63 5.86 10.56
C ASP A 109 -18.24 6.42 10.27
N THR A 110 -17.72 7.23 11.20
CA THR A 110 -16.39 7.85 11.14
C THR A 110 -15.41 7.31 12.19
N ASN A 111 -15.75 6.25 12.93
CA ASN A 111 -14.94 5.73 14.04
C ASN A 111 -13.56 5.19 13.66
N ASN A 112 -13.32 4.93 12.37
CA ASN A 112 -12.03 4.46 11.86
C ASN A 112 -11.18 5.60 11.24
N PHE A 113 -11.58 6.85 11.45
CA PHE A 113 -10.83 8.05 11.04
C PHE A 113 -10.26 8.77 12.25
N ASP A 114 -9.20 9.55 12.04
CA ASP A 114 -8.61 10.36 13.11
C ASP A 114 -9.62 11.44 13.59
N PRO A 115 -9.87 11.55 14.90
CA PRO A 115 -10.72 12.59 15.48
C PRO A 115 -10.36 14.00 15.01
N ASP A 116 -9.08 14.31 14.79
CA ASP A 116 -8.63 15.65 14.37
C ASP A 116 -9.29 16.08 13.04
N PHE A 117 -9.54 15.14 12.12
CA PHE A 117 -10.21 15.43 10.85
C PHE A 117 -11.74 15.42 10.98
N THR A 118 -12.29 14.50 11.78
CA THR A 118 -13.76 14.36 11.91
C THR A 118 -14.39 15.47 12.76
N MET A 119 -13.58 16.12 13.62
CA MET A 119 -14.00 17.28 14.40
C MET A 119 -13.92 18.59 13.63
N GLU A 120 -13.18 18.65 12.51
CA GLU A 120 -13.17 19.83 11.65
C GLU A 120 -14.45 19.91 10.80
N ALA A 121 -15.02 21.11 10.68
CA ALA A 121 -16.16 21.34 9.80
C ALA A 121 -15.74 21.18 8.32
N PRO A 122 -16.48 20.41 7.50
CA PRO A 122 -16.18 20.24 6.09
C PRO A 122 -16.45 21.55 5.33
N ARG A 123 -15.41 22.32 5.06
CA ARG A 123 -15.49 23.62 4.38
C ARG A 123 -14.47 23.72 3.26
N PHE A 124 -14.84 24.43 2.19
CA PHE A 124 -13.89 24.77 1.14
C PHE A 124 -12.94 25.88 1.62
N THR A 125 -11.65 25.70 1.39
CA THR A 125 -10.68 26.78 1.56
C THR A 125 -11.02 27.90 0.56
N PRO A 126 -11.19 29.16 1.01
CA PRO A 126 -11.47 30.28 0.11
C PRO A 126 -10.39 30.41 -0.96
N THR A 127 -10.79 30.66 -2.20
CA THR A 127 -9.86 30.76 -3.33
C THR A 127 -9.52 32.21 -3.65
N ASP A 128 -8.25 32.47 -3.95
CA ASP A 128 -7.78 33.76 -4.46
C ASP A 128 -8.22 33.94 -5.91
N LYS A 129 -9.01 34.99 -6.17
CA LYS A 129 -9.57 35.28 -7.49
C LYS A 129 -8.51 35.78 -8.47
N ASP A 130 -7.50 36.49 -7.99
CA ASP A 130 -6.46 37.07 -8.86
C ASP A 130 -5.54 35.95 -9.35
N LEU A 131 -5.23 35.00 -8.46
CA LEU A 131 -4.53 33.76 -8.84
C LEU A 131 -5.31 32.99 -9.92
N LEU A 132 -6.60 32.74 -9.69
CA LEU A 132 -7.44 32.00 -10.65
C LEU A 132 -7.50 32.65 -12.03
N GLN A 133 -7.52 33.98 -12.10
CA GLN A 133 -7.54 34.72 -13.36
C GLN A 133 -6.20 34.67 -14.09
N SER A 134 -5.08 34.61 -13.35
CA SER A 134 -3.74 34.50 -13.92
C SER A 134 -3.39 33.10 -14.45
N MET A 135 -4.14 32.07 -14.02
CA MET A 135 -3.90 30.68 -14.40
C MET A 135 -4.38 30.37 -15.83
N ASP A 136 -3.55 29.65 -16.59
CA ASP A 136 -3.92 29.12 -17.91
C ASP A 136 -4.94 27.97 -17.77
N GLN A 137 -6.20 28.28 -18.04
CA GLN A 137 -7.29 27.30 -17.99
C GLN A 137 -7.17 26.21 -19.07
N GLY A 138 -6.36 26.43 -20.11
CA GLY A 138 -6.08 25.44 -21.14
C GLY A 138 -5.38 24.19 -20.59
N GLN A 139 -4.66 24.30 -19.47
CA GLN A 139 -4.01 23.17 -18.79
C GLN A 139 -5.00 22.10 -18.31
N PHE A 140 -6.27 22.46 -18.07
CA PHE A 140 -7.30 21.54 -17.60
C PHE A 140 -8.19 21.00 -18.73
N ARG A 141 -7.83 21.26 -20.00
CA ARG A 141 -8.60 20.73 -21.14
C ARG A 141 -8.59 19.20 -21.12
N GLY A 142 -9.78 18.60 -21.21
CA GLY A 142 -9.94 17.14 -21.16
C GLY A 142 -10.02 16.56 -19.74
N PHE A 143 -10.10 17.40 -18.71
CA PHE A 143 -10.26 16.96 -17.32
C PHE A 143 -11.59 16.26 -17.05
N SER A 144 -12.68 16.71 -17.68
CA SER A 144 -14.02 16.16 -17.46
C SER A 144 -14.12 14.69 -17.90
N PHE A 145 -14.46 13.81 -16.97
CA PHE A 145 -14.65 12.38 -17.21
C PHE A 145 -15.84 11.85 -16.42
N VAL A 146 -16.58 10.90 -17.00
CA VAL A 146 -17.67 10.16 -16.34
C VAL A 146 -17.42 8.67 -16.59
N ASN A 147 -17.38 7.87 -15.51
CA ASN A 147 -17.17 6.43 -15.61
C ASN A 147 -18.46 5.73 -16.09
N PRO A 148 -18.50 5.12 -17.29
CA PRO A 148 -19.69 4.42 -17.78
C PRO A 148 -20.02 3.12 -17.02
N TYR A 149 -19.08 2.60 -16.21
CA TYR A 149 -19.24 1.36 -15.44
C TYR A 149 -19.57 1.60 -13.96
N PHE A 150 -19.85 2.85 -13.56
CA PHE A 150 -20.21 3.13 -12.17
C PHE A 150 -21.59 2.55 -11.84
N GLY A 151 -21.67 1.66 -10.84
CA GLY A 151 -22.93 1.06 -10.38
C GLY A 151 -23.36 -0.23 -11.09
N THR A 152 -22.71 -0.62 -12.19
CA THR A 152 -22.87 -1.96 -12.77
C THR A 152 -22.01 -2.94 -11.97
N GLN A 153 -22.63 -3.74 -11.10
CA GLN A 153 -21.89 -4.69 -10.25
C GLN A 153 -21.38 -5.90 -11.05
N HIS A 154 -20.15 -6.33 -10.70
CA HIS A 154 -19.62 -7.68 -10.93
C HIS A 154 -19.60 -8.43 -9.61
#